data_AF-A0A143HNI4-F1
#
_entry.id   AF-A0A143HNI4-F1
#
_cell.length_a   1.000
_cell.length_b   1.000
_cell.length_c   1.000
_cell.angle_alpha   90.00
_cell.angle_beta   90.00
_cell.angle_gamma   90.00
#
_symmetry.space_group_name_H-M   'P 1'
#
loop_
_entity.id
_entity.type
_entity.pdbx_description
1 polymer ?
#
loop_
_entity_poly.entity_id
_entity_poly.type
_entity_poly.pdbx_seq_one_letter_code
_entity_poly.pdbx_strand_id
1 'polypeptide(L)'
;MLNRPTQFDPATLVQHLWPLIVYGFAVLALIALMLGLSYFLGQRRRDAATDEPFESGIVSQGSAHVRLSINYYLVAILFIVFDLEAIYLFSWAIAFRQTGLLGFIEAAIFIVILLAGLIYLWRLGALDWGGKQQRNL
;
A
#
# COMPACT_ATOMS: atom_id res chain seq x y z
N MET A 1 48.70 2.46 -10.62
CA MET A 1 47.96 3.73 -10.55
C MET A 1 46.49 3.40 -10.36
N LEU A 2 45.89 3.95 -9.30
CA LEU A 2 44.59 3.56 -8.72
C LEU A 2 43.43 3.60 -9.74
N ASN A 3 42.84 2.45 -10.06
CA ASN A 3 41.44 2.41 -10.49
C ASN A 3 40.58 2.33 -9.22
N ARG A 4 40.09 3.47 -8.73
CA ARG A 4 39.03 3.50 -7.72
C ARG A 4 37.70 3.39 -8.47
N PRO A 5 36.96 2.27 -8.40
CA PRO A 5 35.57 2.25 -8.86
C PRO A 5 34.70 2.96 -7.80
N THR A 6 34.81 4.28 -7.73
CA THR A 6 33.93 5.15 -6.94
C THR A 6 33.50 6.34 -7.78
N GLN A 7 32.98 6.09 -8.97
CA GLN A 7 32.28 7.10 -9.74
C GLN A 7 30.88 6.60 -10.04
N PHE A 8 29.91 7.34 -9.51
CA PHE A 8 28.52 7.32 -9.94
C PHE A 8 28.48 7.81 -11.39
N ASP A 9 28.91 6.97 -12.32
CA ASP A 9 28.85 7.29 -13.74
C ASP A 9 27.38 7.14 -14.17
N PRO A 10 26.72 8.23 -14.62
CA PRO A 10 25.34 8.16 -15.07
C PRO A 10 25.13 7.08 -16.15
N ALA A 11 26.15 6.77 -16.96
CA ALA A 11 26.07 5.72 -17.97
C ALA A 11 25.85 4.32 -17.37
N THR A 12 26.49 4.01 -16.25
CA THR A 12 26.35 2.69 -15.59
C THR A 12 25.01 2.52 -14.88
N LEU A 13 24.51 3.59 -14.24
CA LEU A 13 23.18 3.61 -13.64
C LEU A 13 22.08 3.43 -14.70
N VAL A 14 22.21 4.11 -15.84
CA VAL A 14 21.28 3.96 -16.96
C VAL A 14 21.28 2.52 -17.47
N GLN A 15 22.44 1.87 -17.59
CA GLN A 15 22.52 0.47 -18.03
C GLN A 15 21.79 -0.51 -17.08
N HIS A 16 21.83 -0.27 -15.78
CA HIS A 16 21.15 -1.12 -14.80
C HIS A 16 19.64 -0.83 -14.67
N LEU A 17 19.22 0.42 -14.85
CA LEU A 17 17.82 0.83 -14.71
C LEU A 17 17.01 0.67 -16.02
N TRP A 18 17.67 0.72 -17.17
CA TRP A 18 17.02 0.59 -18.48
C TRP A 18 16.18 -0.68 -18.64
N PRO A 19 16.66 -1.90 -18.25
CA PRO A 19 15.85 -3.11 -18.32
C PRO A 19 14.56 -3.03 -17.48
N LEU A 20 14.61 -2.37 -16.32
CA LEU A 20 13.44 -2.18 -15.46
C LEU A 20 12.37 -1.31 -16.16
N ILE A 21 12.80 -0.21 -16.79
CA ILE A 21 11.91 0.71 -17.51
C ILE A 21 11.28 0.00 -18.71
N VAL A 22 12.09 -0.71 -19.50
CA VAL A 22 11.61 -1.47 -20.67
C VAL A 22 10.63 -2.56 -20.25
N TYR A 23 10.94 -3.30 -19.18
CA TYR A 23 10.04 -4.32 -18.64
C TYR A 23 8.72 -3.72 -18.16
N GLY A 24 8.78 -2.65 -17.36
CA GLY A 24 7.59 -1.95 -16.88
C GLY A 24 6.72 -1.45 -18.02
N PHE A 25 7.33 -0.85 -19.06
CA PHE A 25 6.62 -0.42 -20.25
C PHE A 25 6.01 -1.58 -21.02
N ALA A 26 6.74 -2.68 -21.19
CA ALA A 26 6.24 -3.88 -21.87
C ALA A 26 5.03 -4.47 -21.16
N VAL A 27 5.04 -4.53 -19.83
CA VAL A 27 3.89 -4.99 -19.01
C VAL A 27 2.70 -4.06 -19.19
N LEU A 28 2.89 -2.74 -19.10
CA LEU A 28 1.81 -1.77 -19.31
C LEU A 28 1.24 -1.83 -20.73
N ALA A 29 2.11 -1.98 -21.74
CA ALA A 29 1.71 -2.13 -23.14
C ALA A 29 0.92 -3.42 -23.35
N LEU A 30 1.32 -4.53 -22.74
CA LEU A 30 0.57 -5.79 -22.79
C LEU A 30 -0.81 -5.66 -22.15
N ILE A 31 -0.91 -5.06 -20.96
CA ILE A 31 -2.19 -4.81 -20.29
C ILE A 31 -3.09 -3.93 -21.17
N ALA A 32 -2.54 -2.84 -21.72
CA ALA A 32 -3.28 -1.95 -22.62
C ALA A 32 -3.73 -2.66 -23.90
N LEU A 33 -2.89 -3.53 -24.47
CA LEU A 33 -3.24 -4.34 -25.64
C LEU A 33 -4.36 -5.33 -25.31
N MET A 34 -4.29 -6.04 -24.18
CA MET A 34 -5.33 -6.99 -23.76
C MET A 34 -6.67 -6.27 -23.51
N LEU A 35 -6.66 -5.14 -22.80
CA LEU A 35 -7.85 -4.32 -22.57
C LEU A 35 -8.39 -3.75 -23.89
N GLY A 36 -7.51 -3.29 -24.78
CA GLY A 36 -7.86 -2.78 -26.10
C GLY A 36 -8.49 -3.85 -26.99
N LEU A 37 -7.88 -5.03 -27.08
CA LEU A 37 -8.43 -6.18 -27.81
C LEU A 37 -9.79 -6.60 -27.22
N SER A 38 -9.91 -6.71 -25.90
CA SER A 38 -11.19 -7.00 -25.24
C SER A 38 -12.25 -5.94 -25.57
N TYR A 39 -11.87 -4.67 -25.60
CA TYR A 39 -12.76 -3.57 -25.96
C TYR A 39 -13.22 -3.62 -27.43
N PHE A 40 -12.33 -3.97 -28.36
CA PHE A 40 -12.64 -4.03 -29.79
C PHE A 40 -13.34 -5.32 -30.23
N LEU A 41 -12.97 -6.47 -29.66
CA LEU A 41 -13.55 -7.77 -29.98
C LEU A 41 -14.78 -8.11 -29.12
N GLY A 42 -14.96 -7.43 -27.98
CA GLY A 42 -16.08 -7.67 -27.07
C GLY A 42 -17.42 -7.24 -27.67
N GLN A 43 -18.39 -8.15 -27.71
CA GLN A 43 -19.74 -7.84 -28.14
C GLN A 43 -20.42 -6.93 -27.12
N ARG A 44 -20.57 -5.66 -27.48
CA ARG A 44 -21.07 -4.63 -26.57
C ARG A 44 -22.58 -4.53 -26.64
N ARG A 45 -23.27 -5.27 -25.77
CA ARG A 45 -24.69 -5.02 -25.46
C ARG A 45 -24.74 -4.04 -24.30
N ARG A 46 -25.25 -2.84 -24.57
CA ARG A 46 -25.55 -1.83 -23.55
C ARG A 46 -27.06 -1.83 -23.34
N ASP A 47 -27.51 -2.66 -22.41
CA ASP A 47 -28.89 -2.65 -21.95
C ASP A 47 -28.95 -1.79 -20.68
N ALA A 48 -29.98 -0.94 -20.56
CA ALA A 48 -30.10 0.01 -19.43
C ALA A 48 -30.03 -0.69 -18.05
N ALA A 49 -30.54 -1.92 -17.95
CA ALA A 49 -30.48 -2.72 -16.72
C ALA A 49 -29.08 -3.31 -16.40
N THR A 50 -28.15 -3.33 -17.37
CA THR A 50 -26.76 -3.81 -17.16
C THR A 50 -25.83 -2.68 -16.71
N ASP A 51 -26.15 -1.43 -17.05
CA ASP A 51 -25.37 -0.25 -16.66
C ASP A 51 -25.78 0.32 -15.27
N GLU A 52 -26.80 -0.25 -14.63
CA GLU A 52 -27.23 0.12 -13.27
C GLU A 52 -26.51 -0.72 -12.19
N PRO A 53 -26.13 -0.13 -11.04
CA PRO A 53 -25.59 -0.88 -9.91
C PRO A 53 -26.53 -2.01 -9.49
N PHE A 54 -26.00 -3.23 -9.43
CA PHE A 54 -26.78 -4.40 -9.07
C PHE A 54 -27.20 -4.35 -7.59
N GLU A 55 -28.49 -4.18 -7.35
CA GLU A 55 -29.08 -4.21 -6.00
C GLU A 55 -30.23 -5.22 -5.94
N SER A 56 -30.01 -6.46 -6.42
CA SER A 56 -30.99 -7.56 -6.35
C SER A 56 -32.37 -7.25 -6.96
N GLY A 57 -32.41 -6.45 -8.02
CA GLY A 57 -33.65 -6.13 -8.75
C GLY A 57 -34.45 -4.94 -8.21
N ILE A 58 -33.92 -4.19 -7.24
CA ILE A 58 -34.46 -2.88 -6.86
C ILE A 58 -33.62 -1.76 -7.48
N VAL A 59 -34.28 -0.66 -7.85
CA VAL A 59 -33.59 0.56 -8.29
C VAL A 59 -32.80 1.11 -7.10
N SER A 60 -31.52 1.38 -7.30
CA SER A 60 -30.66 1.88 -6.23
C SER A 60 -31.12 3.27 -5.81
N GLN A 61 -31.78 3.34 -4.65
CA GLN A 61 -32.37 4.55 -4.09
C GLN A 61 -31.66 4.85 -2.77
N GLY A 62 -30.61 5.65 -2.84
CA GLY A 62 -29.83 6.03 -1.66
C GLY A 62 -28.63 6.88 -2.02
N SER A 63 -28.22 7.76 -1.10
CA SER A 63 -26.95 8.48 -1.24
C SER A 63 -25.79 7.49 -1.06
N ALA A 64 -24.85 7.45 -2.01
CA ALA A 64 -23.61 6.68 -1.92
C ALA A 64 -22.68 7.10 -0.75
N HIS A 65 -23.07 8.11 0.04
CA HIS A 65 -22.36 8.58 1.22
C HIS A 65 -22.67 7.73 2.46
N VAL A 66 -22.27 6.46 2.42
CA VAL A 66 -22.25 5.63 3.63
C VAL A 66 -21.13 6.13 4.55
N ARG A 67 -21.46 6.39 5.82
CA ARG A 67 -20.45 6.72 6.82
C ARG A 67 -19.59 5.48 7.07
N LEU A 68 -18.43 5.43 6.44
CA LEU A 68 -17.42 4.41 6.72
C LEU A 68 -17.01 4.49 8.20
N SER A 69 -16.88 3.33 8.84
CA SER A 69 -16.49 3.25 10.26
C SER A 69 -15.13 3.92 10.48
N ILE A 70 -14.98 4.63 11.60
CA ILE A 70 -13.72 5.27 12.00
C ILE A 70 -12.57 4.26 12.15
N ASN A 71 -12.88 2.98 12.32
CA ASN A 71 -11.88 1.92 12.44
C ASN A 71 -10.95 1.84 11.22
N TYR A 72 -11.47 2.10 10.01
CA TYR A 72 -10.63 2.11 8.79
C TYR A 72 -9.59 3.24 8.80
N TYR A 73 -9.95 4.40 9.39
CA TYR A 73 -9.04 5.53 9.52
C TYR A 73 -7.91 5.24 10.52
N LEU A 74 -8.23 4.59 11.64
CA LEU A 74 -7.23 4.21 12.65
C LEU A 74 -6.19 3.24 12.08
N VAL A 75 -6.63 2.26 11.28
CA VAL A 75 -5.74 1.32 10.58
C VAL A 75 -4.86 2.04 9.55
N ALA A 76 -5.42 3.00 8.80
CA ALA A 76 -4.66 3.77 7.82
C ALA A 76 -3.56 4.63 8.46
N ILE A 77 -3.87 5.34 9.55
CA ILE A 77 -2.84 6.11 10.29
C ILE A 77 -1.77 5.17 10.86
N LEU A 78 -2.18 4.06 11.48
CA LEU A 78 -1.25 3.08 12.02
C LEU A 78 -0.31 2.54 10.94
N PHE A 79 -0.83 2.26 9.75
CA PHE A 79 -0.02 1.83 8.60
C PHE A 79 0.99 2.90 8.19
N ILE A 80 0.60 4.17 8.10
CA ILE A 80 1.50 5.27 7.76
C ILE A 80 2.63 5.39 8.79
N VAL A 81 2.29 5.34 10.08
CA VAL A 81 3.30 5.43 11.15
C VAL A 81 4.24 4.22 11.08
N PHE A 82 3.70 3.00 10.96
CA PHE A 82 4.52 1.78 10.86
C PHE A 82 5.44 1.77 9.63
N ASP A 83 4.96 2.23 8.47
CA ASP A 83 5.76 2.35 7.25
C ASP A 83 6.88 3.37 7.40
N LEU A 84 6.60 4.50 8.07
CA LEU A 84 7.59 5.51 8.41
C LEU A 84 8.65 4.96 9.38
N GLU A 85 8.26 4.13 10.35
CA GLU A 85 9.26 3.51 11.23
C GLU A 85 10.11 2.46 10.51
N ALA A 86 9.55 1.76 9.53
CA ALA A 86 10.28 0.79 8.72
C ALA A 86 11.42 1.45 7.93
N ILE A 87 11.22 2.64 7.36
CA ILE A 87 12.30 3.37 6.67
C ILE A 87 13.39 3.84 7.64
N TYR A 88 13.05 4.20 8.89
CA TYR A 88 14.06 4.50 9.91
C TYR A 88 14.87 3.27 10.31
N LEU A 89 14.21 2.14 10.57
CA LEU A 89 14.89 0.88 10.89
C LEU A 89 15.76 0.41 9.73
N PHE A 90 15.32 0.59 8.48
CA PHE A 90 16.11 0.28 7.30
C PHE A 90 17.36 1.15 7.18
N SER A 91 17.22 2.46 7.42
CA SER A 91 18.35 3.41 7.42
C SER A 91 19.37 3.04 8.50
N TRP A 92 18.90 2.71 9.70
CA TRP A 92 19.75 2.20 10.77
C TRP A 92 20.41 0.86 10.41
N ALA A 93 19.67 -0.08 9.79
CA ALA A 93 20.20 -1.39 9.40
C ALA A 93 21.37 -1.28 8.40
N ILE A 94 21.31 -0.33 7.46
CA ILE A 94 22.43 -0.05 6.55
C ILE A 94 23.65 0.46 7.31
N ALA A 95 23.44 1.31 8.33
CA ALA A 95 24.50 1.91 9.13
C ALA A 95 24.90 1.08 10.37
N PHE A 96 24.36 -0.13 10.55
CA PHE A 96 24.49 -0.92 11.77
C PHE A 96 25.92 -1.06 12.31
N ARG A 97 26.88 -1.31 11.40
CA ARG A 97 28.30 -1.48 11.74
C ARG A 97 28.94 -0.22 12.35
N GLN A 98 28.42 0.97 12.02
CA GLN A 98 28.95 2.25 12.46
C GLN A 98 28.31 2.68 13.78
N THR A 99 27.03 2.37 13.98
CA THR A 99 26.27 2.77 15.17
C THR A 99 26.49 1.87 16.39
N GLY A 100 26.92 0.62 16.17
CA GLY A 100 27.23 -0.33 17.24
C GLY A 100 26.06 -0.56 18.20
N LEU A 101 26.38 -0.75 19.49
CA LEU A 101 25.40 -1.10 20.53
C LEU A 101 24.41 0.03 20.84
N LEU A 102 24.85 1.29 20.73
CA LEU A 102 23.97 2.46 20.94
C LEU A 102 22.84 2.50 19.92
N GLY A 103 23.16 2.34 18.63
CA GLY A 103 22.12 2.28 17.59
C GLY A 103 21.17 1.08 17.76
N PHE A 104 21.67 -0.04 18.27
CA PHE A 104 20.82 -1.19 18.58
C PHE A 104 19.81 -0.88 19.69
N ILE A 105 20.23 -0.18 20.74
CA ILE A 105 19.31 0.25 21.81
C ILE A 105 18.26 1.23 21.25
N GLU A 106 18.66 2.19 20.42
CA GLU A 106 17.75 3.14 19.78
C GLU A 106 16.71 2.41 18.93
N ALA A 107 17.14 1.48 18.06
CA ALA A 107 16.24 0.68 17.23
C ALA A 107 15.29 -0.21 18.07
N ALA A 108 15.79 -0.79 19.16
CA ALA A 108 14.99 -1.61 20.07
C ALA A 108 13.91 -0.78 20.78
N ILE A 109 14.25 0.40 21.29
CA ILE A 109 13.30 1.34 21.90
C ILE A 109 12.22 1.72 20.89
N PHE A 110 12.62 1.99 19.65
CA PHE A 110 11.71 2.35 18.58
C PHE A 110 10.66 1.29 18.29
N ILE A 111 11.09 0.03 18.18
CA ILE A 111 10.19 -1.12 18.01
C ILE A 111 9.25 -1.27 19.21
N VAL A 112 9.76 -1.09 20.43
CA VAL A 112 8.94 -1.19 21.65
C VAL A 112 7.84 -0.13 21.68
N ILE A 113 8.13 1.11 21.27
CA ILE A 113 7.14 2.19 21.20
C ILE A 113 6.02 1.83 20.20
N LEU A 114 6.38 1.32 19.02
CA LEU A 114 5.39 0.83 18.05
C LEU A 114 4.53 -0.30 18.59
N LEU A 115 5.16 -1.30 19.23
CA LEU A 115 4.44 -2.42 19.83
C LEU A 115 3.47 -1.93 20.91
N ALA A 116 3.88 -0.96 21.74
CA ALA A 116 3.01 -0.35 22.73
C ALA A 116 1.81 0.37 22.07
N GLY A 117 2.04 1.12 20.99
CA GLY A 117 0.97 1.76 20.21
C GLY A 117 0.00 0.75 19.60
N LEU A 118 0.50 -0.33 19.00
CA LEU A 118 -0.30 -1.40 18.43
C LEU A 118 -1.13 -2.12 19.50
N ILE A 119 -0.52 -2.47 20.64
CA ILE A 119 -1.21 -3.10 21.77
C ILE A 119 -2.30 -2.17 22.31
N TYR A 120 -2.04 -0.87 22.41
CA TYR A 120 -3.01 0.12 22.85
C TYR A 120 -4.23 0.18 21.92
N LEU A 121 -4.01 0.29 20.61
CA LEU A 121 -5.10 0.27 19.61
C LEU A 121 -5.89 -1.04 19.64
N TRP A 122 -5.20 -2.17 19.80
CA TRP A 122 -5.84 -3.48 19.89
C TRP A 122 -6.74 -3.59 21.12
N ARG A 123 -6.25 -3.11 22.28
CA ARG A 123 -7.04 -3.05 23.53
C ARG A 123 -8.24 -2.11 23.42
N LEU A 124 -8.15 -1.04 22.63
CA LEU A 124 -9.24 -0.11 22.40
C LEU A 124 -10.35 -0.69 21.49
N GLY A 125 -10.13 -1.88 20.91
CA GLY A 125 -11.06 -2.48 19.95
C GLY A 125 -11.08 -1.77 18.60
N ALA A 126 -10.09 -0.91 18.32
CA ALA A 126 -9.98 -0.21 17.04
C ALA A 126 -9.76 -1.17 15.86
N LEU A 127 -9.21 -2.36 16.13
CA LEU A 127 -9.05 -3.45 15.17
C LEU A 127 -10.21 -4.46 15.18
N ASP A 128 -11.23 -4.27 16.02
CA ASP A 128 -12.31 -5.24 16.14
C ASP A 128 -13.41 -4.93 15.12
N TRP A 129 -13.47 -5.73 14.05
CA TRP A 129 -14.54 -5.67 13.04
C TRP A 129 -15.75 -6.49 13.48
N GLY A 130 -16.24 -6.20 14.68
CA GLY A 130 -17.49 -6.71 15.21
C GLY A 130 -18.42 -5.54 15.45
N GLY A 131 -19.30 -5.24 14.49
CA GLY A 131 -20.41 -4.33 14.75
C GLY A 131 -21.18 -4.86 15.94
N LYS A 132 -21.22 -4.11 17.06
CA LYS A 132 -22.31 -4.29 18.02
C LYS A 132 -23.55 -3.84 17.29
N GLN A 133 -24.17 -4.78 16.59
CA GLN A 133 -25.50 -4.65 16.06
C GLN A 133 -26.38 -4.37 17.27
N GLN A 134 -26.72 -3.09 17.47
CA GLN A 134 -27.72 -2.68 18.44
C GLN A 134 -29.03 -3.30 17.96
N ARG A 135 -29.28 -4.55 18.40
CA ARG A 135 -30.57 -5.21 18.34
C ARG A 135 -31.46 -4.54 19.37
N ASN A 136 -31.98 -3.37 19.00
CA ASN A 136 -33.14 -2.77 19.62
C ASN A 136 -34.19 -2.55 18.54
N LEU A 137 -34.88 -3.64 18.20
CA LEU A 137 -36.29 -3.67 17.81
C LEU A 137 -36.90 -4.94 18.40
#